data_AF-A0A7S3Q045-F1
#
_entry.id   AF-A0A7S3Q045-F1
#
_cell.length_a   1.000
_cell.length_b   1.000
_cell.length_c   1.000
_cell.angle_alpha   90.00
_cell.angle_beta   90.00
_cell.angle_gamma   90.00
#
_symmetry.space_group_name_H-M   'P 1'
#
loop_
_entity.id
_entity.type
_entity.pdbx_description
1 polymer ?
#
loop_
_entity_poly.entity_id
_entity_poly.type
_entity_poly.pdbx_seq_one_letter_code
_entity_poly.pdbx_strand_id
1 'polypeptide(L)'
;MTDISEIARNSVLQSGFEEELKEKWLGAEYKRGITFCDEVKTHIPLIRSKFRAEHLAFEHMLINLIGAGKGETVLKEMMTQFGVARNALRDILENSLPDVISSIPEHGQI
;
A
#
# COMPACT_ATOMS: atom_id res chain seq x y z
N MET A 1 -13.78 9.02 -5.19
CA MET A 1 -13.65 8.82 -6.66
C MET A 1 -12.34 8.13 -7.06
N THR A 2 -11.37 7.98 -6.14
CA THR A 2 -10.07 7.34 -6.38
C THR A 2 -10.15 5.84 -6.69
N ASP A 3 -11.06 5.09 -6.06
CA ASP A 3 -11.15 3.63 -6.25
C ASP A 3 -11.55 3.25 -7.68
N ILE A 4 -12.52 3.96 -8.27
CA ILE A 4 -12.94 3.74 -9.66
C ILE A 4 -11.80 4.08 -10.63
N SER A 5 -11.02 5.11 -10.33
CA SER A 5 -9.87 5.52 -11.15
C SER A 5 -8.78 4.44 -11.13
N GLU A 6 -8.53 3.82 -9.97
CA GLU A 6 -7.62 2.67 -9.85
C GLU A 6 -8.10 1.47 -10.68
N ILE A 7 -9.39 1.14 -10.62
CA ILE A 7 -9.98 0.07 -11.43
C ILE A 7 -9.83 0.37 -12.93
N ALA A 8 -10.15 1.60 -13.35
CA ALA A 8 -10.03 2.01 -14.75
C ALA A 8 -8.58 1.93 -15.25
N ARG A 9 -7.60 2.41 -14.46
CA ARG A 9 -6.17 2.27 -14.77
C ARG A 9 -5.78 0.81 -14.96
N ASN A 10 -6.19 -0.05 -14.03
CA ASN A 10 -5.82 -1.47 -14.07
C ASN A 10 -6.50 -2.19 -15.24
N SER A 11 -7.72 -1.80 -15.61
CA SER A 11 -8.40 -2.29 -16.81
C SER A 11 -7.62 -1.97 -18.09
N VAL A 12 -7.18 -0.71 -18.24
CA VAL A 12 -6.31 -0.30 -19.37
C VAL A 12 -5.00 -1.09 -19.36
N LEU A 13 -4.38 -1.28 -18.18
CA LEU A 13 -3.13 -2.04 -18.07
C LEU A 13 -3.29 -3.49 -18.55
N GLN A 14 -4.36 -4.16 -18.13
CA GLN A 14 -4.68 -5.56 -18.46
C GLN A 14 -5.24 -5.78 -19.87
N SER A 15 -5.72 -4.71 -20.52
CA SER A 15 -6.25 -4.79 -21.88
C SER A 15 -5.19 -5.19 -22.92
N GLY A 16 -5.64 -5.57 -24.12
CA GLY A 16 -4.79 -5.80 -25.29
C GLY A 16 -4.47 -4.54 -26.11
N PHE A 17 -4.68 -3.33 -25.59
CA PHE A 17 -4.40 -2.10 -26.35
C PHE A 17 -2.92 -1.95 -26.71
N GLU A 18 -2.67 -1.26 -27.82
CA GLU A 18 -1.33 -0.89 -28.26
C GLU A 18 -0.58 -0.09 -27.19
N GLU A 19 0.74 -0.22 -27.21
CA GLU A 19 1.62 0.38 -26.22
C GLU A 19 1.54 1.91 -26.21
N GLU A 20 1.55 2.53 -27.39
CA GLU A 20 1.44 3.99 -27.55
C GLU A 20 0.15 4.54 -26.93
N LEU A 21 -0.95 3.79 -27.03
CA LEU A 21 -2.23 4.17 -26.44
C LEU A 21 -2.21 4.06 -24.92
N LYS A 22 -1.57 3.00 -24.39
CA LYS A 22 -1.36 2.84 -22.94
C LYS A 22 -0.45 3.93 -22.38
N GLU A 23 0.62 4.32 -23.06
CA GLU A 23 1.49 5.44 -22.63
C GLU A 23 0.74 6.77 -22.62
N LYS A 24 -0.11 7.00 -23.62
CA LYS A 24 -0.93 8.20 -23.70
C LYS A 24 -1.87 8.31 -22.49
N TRP A 25 -2.55 7.22 -22.13
CA TRP A 25 -3.55 7.19 -21.06
C TRP A 25 -2.96 7.04 -19.65
N LEU A 26 -1.92 6.24 -19.47
CA LEU A 26 -1.36 5.89 -18.16
C LEU A 26 -0.10 6.70 -17.79
N GLY A 27 0.55 7.32 -18.77
CA GLY A 27 1.83 8.00 -18.63
C GLY A 27 2.96 7.25 -19.32
N ALA A 28 4.02 7.98 -19.72
CA ALA A 28 5.17 7.42 -20.44
C ALA A 28 5.86 6.29 -19.64
N GLU A 29 5.88 6.43 -18.31
CA GLU A 29 6.60 5.53 -17.42
C GLU A 29 5.70 4.41 -16.84
N TYR A 30 4.52 4.15 -17.43
CA TYR A 30 3.56 3.18 -16.88
C TYR A 30 4.11 1.76 -16.73
N LYS A 31 5.13 1.41 -17.53
CA LYS A 31 5.83 0.11 -17.50
C LYS A 31 6.69 -0.10 -16.25
N ARG A 32 7.04 0.96 -15.52
CA ARG A 32 7.78 0.83 -14.25
C ARG A 32 6.94 0.20 -13.13
N GLY A 33 5.66 -0.06 -13.41
CA GLY A 33 4.77 -0.81 -12.53
C GLY A 33 4.05 0.09 -11.54
N ILE A 34 3.65 -0.48 -10.42
CA ILE A 34 2.85 0.19 -9.38
C ILE A 34 3.68 1.22 -8.58
N THR A 35 5.01 1.16 -8.66
CA THR A 35 5.90 2.13 -8.00
C THR A 35 5.88 3.52 -8.66
N PHE A 36 5.38 3.61 -9.90
CA PHE A 36 5.23 4.86 -10.63
C PHE A 36 3.78 5.07 -11.09
N CYS A 37 3.18 6.17 -10.64
CA CYS A 37 1.82 6.54 -10.98
C CYS A 37 1.78 8.02 -11.36
N ASP A 38 1.35 8.31 -12.58
CA ASP A 38 1.10 9.68 -13.03
C ASP A 38 -0.25 10.15 -12.47
N GLU A 39 -0.21 10.90 -11.37
CA GLU A 39 -1.40 11.39 -10.67
C GLU A 39 -2.27 12.29 -11.55
N VAL A 40 -1.65 13.05 -12.47
CA VAL A 40 -2.34 14.02 -13.32
C VAL A 40 -3.20 13.30 -14.36
N LYS A 41 -2.69 12.21 -14.93
CA LYS A 41 -3.43 11.43 -15.93
C LYS A 41 -4.41 10.43 -15.33
N THR A 42 -4.01 9.77 -14.24
CA THR A 42 -4.75 8.62 -13.71
C THR A 42 -5.65 8.97 -12.53
N HIS A 43 -5.52 10.18 -11.94
CA HIS A 43 -6.26 10.62 -10.76
C HIS A 43 -6.13 9.70 -9.54
N ILE A 44 -5.06 8.89 -9.51
CA ILE A 44 -4.72 8.01 -8.39
C ILE A 44 -3.58 8.67 -7.63
N PRO A 45 -3.75 8.97 -6.34
CA PRO A 45 -2.66 9.45 -5.49
C PRO A 45 -1.50 8.45 -5.46
N LEU A 46 -0.27 8.94 -5.56
CA LEU A 46 0.95 8.14 -5.53
C LEU A 46 1.05 7.31 -4.25
N ILE A 47 0.59 7.86 -3.11
CA ILE A 47 0.56 7.14 -1.84
C ILE A 47 -0.26 5.86 -1.92
N ARG A 48 -1.36 5.86 -2.67
CA ARG A 48 -2.18 4.66 -2.87
C ARG A 48 -1.45 3.62 -3.70
N SER A 49 -0.80 4.05 -4.78
CA SER A 49 0.00 3.15 -5.61
C SER A 49 1.15 2.53 -4.81
N LYS A 50 1.91 3.34 -4.07
CA LYS A 50 2.99 2.85 -3.18
C LYS A 50 2.48 1.84 -2.16
N PHE A 51 1.38 2.14 -1.49
CA PHE A 51 0.76 1.23 -0.53
C PHE A 51 0.47 -0.14 -1.14
N ARG A 52 -0.07 -0.19 -2.37
CA ARG A 52 -0.33 -1.44 -3.10
C ARG A 52 0.95 -2.20 -3.44
N ALA A 53 1.99 -1.50 -3.91
CA ALA A 53 3.28 -2.12 -4.23
C ALA A 53 3.94 -2.72 -2.97
N GLU A 54 3.96 -1.97 -1.88
CA GLU A 54 4.56 -2.40 -0.61
C GLU A 54 3.81 -3.61 -0.03
N HIS A 55 2.47 -3.59 -0.02
CA HIS A 55 1.68 -4.72 0.46
C HIS A 55 1.89 -5.98 -0.37
N LEU A 56 1.91 -5.87 -1.71
CA LEU A 56 2.19 -7.02 -2.56
C LEU A 56 3.60 -7.60 -2.31
N ALA A 57 4.60 -6.74 -2.13
CA ALA A 57 5.95 -7.18 -1.79
C ALA A 57 5.99 -7.90 -0.43
N PHE A 58 5.25 -7.40 0.57
CA PHE A 58 5.11 -8.06 1.86
C PHE A 58 4.42 -9.42 1.77
N GLU A 59 3.34 -9.53 0.99
CA GLU A 59 2.64 -10.79 0.75
C GLU A 59 3.56 -11.84 0.11
N HIS A 60 4.32 -11.44 -0.92
CA HIS A 60 5.31 -12.31 -1.56
C HIS A 60 6.40 -12.76 -0.59
N MET A 61 6.93 -11.83 0.22
CA MET A 61 7.92 -12.15 1.25
C MET A 61 7.37 -13.15 2.27
N LEU A 62 6.13 -12.92 2.73
CA LEU A 62 5.46 -13.77 3.70
C LEU A 62 5.27 -15.19 3.16
N ILE A 63 4.75 -15.33 1.94
CA ILE A 63 4.56 -16.64 1.29
C ILE A 63 5.90 -17.39 1.17
N ASN A 64 6.96 -16.71 0.74
CA ASN A 64 8.28 -17.33 0.62
C ASN A 64 8.85 -17.80 1.97
N LEU A 65 8.67 -17.01 3.04
CA LEU A 65 9.14 -17.38 4.37
C LEU A 65 8.33 -18.51 5.00
N ILE A 66 7.01 -18.53 4.79
CA ILE A 66 6.14 -19.63 5.20
C ILE A 66 6.52 -20.91 4.45
N GLY A 67 6.72 -20.84 3.13
CA GLY A 67 7.16 -21.97 2.32
C GLY A 67 8.53 -22.51 2.75
N ALA A 68 9.40 -21.67 3.29
CA ALA A 68 10.69 -22.05 3.87
C ALA A 68 10.60 -22.57 5.33
N GLY A 69 9.39 -22.75 5.88
CA GLY A 69 9.16 -23.25 7.24
C GLY A 69 9.41 -22.23 8.36
N LYS A 70 9.55 -20.93 8.05
CA LYS A 70 9.82 -19.86 9.03
C LYS A 70 8.57 -19.14 9.55
N GLY A 71 7.39 -19.72 9.38
CA GLY A 71 6.10 -19.07 9.67
C GLY A 71 5.96 -18.55 11.10
N GLU A 72 6.37 -19.34 12.11
CA GLU A 72 6.31 -18.92 13.52
C GLU A 72 7.20 -17.71 13.83
N THR A 73 8.43 -17.70 13.29
CA THR A 73 9.36 -16.58 13.45
C THR A 73 8.80 -15.31 12.83
N VAL A 74 8.22 -15.43 11.64
CA VAL A 74 7.60 -14.29 10.93
C VAL A 74 6.41 -13.74 11.71
N LEU A 75 5.51 -14.60 12.21
CA LEU A 75 4.38 -14.19 13.04
C LEU A 75 4.84 -13.39 14.27
N LYS A 76 5.81 -13.91 15.01
CA LYS A 76 6.34 -13.26 16.22
C LYS A 76 6.95 -11.88 15.91
N GLU A 77 7.71 -11.79 14.82
CA GLU A 77 8.33 -10.54 14.39
C GLU A 77 7.29 -9.53 13.90
N MET A 78 6.32 -9.97 13.10
CA MET A 78 5.23 -9.12 12.60
C MET A 78 4.39 -8.55 13.75
N MET A 79 4.04 -9.35 14.77
CA MET A 79 3.32 -8.86 15.95
C MET A 79 4.06 -7.72 16.64
N THR A 80 5.39 -7.81 16.71
CA THR A 80 6.24 -6.75 17.28
C THR A 80 6.26 -5.53 16.37
N GLN A 81 6.49 -5.71 15.07
CA GLN A 81 6.57 -4.61 14.10
C GLN A 81 5.26 -3.84 13.98
N PHE A 82 4.09 -4.49 13.96
CA PHE A 82 2.80 -3.81 13.95
C PHE A 82 2.55 -3.02 15.24
N GLY A 83 2.96 -3.57 16.39
CA GLY A 83 2.91 -2.87 17.67
C GLY A 83 3.75 -1.59 17.66
N VAL A 84 4.97 -1.68 17.14
CA VAL A 84 5.88 -0.53 16.98
C VAL A 84 5.31 0.47 15.98
N ALA A 85 4.91 0.04 14.79
CA ALA A 85 4.38 0.92 13.74
C ALA A 85 3.12 1.68 14.18
N ARG A 86 2.19 1.01 14.89
CA ARG A 86 1.01 1.65 15.48
C ARG A 86 1.38 2.75 16.47
N ASN A 87 2.46 2.55 17.23
CA ASN A 87 2.87 3.48 18.28
C ASN A 87 3.91 4.52 17.80
N ALA A 88 4.54 4.31 16.64
CA ALA A 88 5.69 5.09 16.18
C ALA A 88 5.45 6.59 16.01
N LEU A 89 4.20 6.98 15.75
CA LEU A 89 3.79 8.39 15.57
C LEU A 89 2.76 8.84 16.62
N ARG A 90 2.59 8.07 17.69
CA ARG A 90 1.61 8.37 18.74
C ARG A 90 1.86 9.74 19.35
N ASP A 91 3.10 10.06 19.68
CA ASP A 91 3.47 11.36 20.26
C ASP A 91 3.13 12.54 19.32
N ILE A 92 3.33 12.37 18.01
CA ILE A 92 3.00 13.42 17.02
C ILE A 92 1.49 13.60 16.93
N LEU A 93 0.74 12.50 16.91
CA LEU A 93 -0.71 12.52 16.92
C LEU A 93 -1.23 13.14 18.21
N GLU A 94 -0.63 12.86 19.38
CA GLU A 94 -1.05 13.39 20.68
C GLU A 94 -0.90 14.90 20.73
N ASN A 95 0.21 15.41 20.19
CA ASN A 95 0.49 16.84 20.15
C ASN A 95 -0.33 17.59 19.08
N SER A 96 -0.70 16.93 17.98
CA SER A 96 -1.30 17.61 16.82
C SER A 96 -2.81 17.39 16.67
N LEU A 97 -3.32 16.23 17.10
CA LEU A 97 -4.68 15.75 16.91
C LEU A 97 -5.17 14.94 18.14
N PRO A 98 -5.31 15.58 19.31
CA PRO A 98 -5.64 14.89 20.56
C PRO A 98 -7.01 14.20 20.53
N ASP A 99 -7.99 14.79 19.83
CA ASP A 99 -9.33 14.23 19.70
C ASP A 99 -9.32 12.88 18.97
N VAL A 100 -8.42 12.71 18.00
CA VAL A 100 -8.30 11.47 17.22
C VAL A 100 -7.78 10.34 18.10
N ILE A 101 -6.80 10.59 18.95
CA ILE A 101 -6.23 9.56 19.83
C ILE A 101 -7.20 9.04 20.87
N SER A 102 -8.07 9.90 21.39
CA SER A 102 -9.09 9.48 22.36
C SER A 102 -10.04 8.39 21.80
N SER A 103 -10.13 8.30 20.47
CA SER A 103 -10.95 7.30 19.76
C SER A 103 -10.19 6.02 19.36
N ILE A 104 -8.86 6.00 19.48
CA ILE A 104 -8.05 4.84 19.09
C ILE A 104 -7.93 3.89 20.30
N PRO A 105 -8.37 2.61 20.18
CA PRO A 105 -8.31 1.67 21.29
C PRO A 105 -6.88 1.42 21.76
N GLU A 106 -6.69 1.35 23.08
CA GLU A 106 -5.39 1.13 23.70
C GLU A 106 -4.89 -0.31 23.50
N HIS A 107 -3.57 -0.51 23.65
CA HIS A 107 -2.99 -1.86 23.59
C HIS A 107 -3.52 -2.72 24.74
N GLY A 108 -4.23 -3.80 24.40
CA GLY A 108 -4.80 -4.74 25.38
C GLY A 108 -6.30 -4.56 25.66
N GLN A 109 -7.01 -3.70 24.93
CA GLN A 109 -8.48 -3.59 25.01
C GLN A 109 -9.23 -4.59 24.10
N ILE A 110 -8.80 -5.86 24.10
CA ILE A 110 -9.58 -6.99 23.57
C ILE A 110 -9.82 -8.00 24.68
#